data_AF-A0A401ZJS1-F1
#
_entry.id   AF-A0A401ZJS1-F1
#
_cell.length_a   1.000
_cell.length_b   1.000
_cell.length_c   1.000
_cell.angle_alpha   90.00
_cell.angle_beta   90.00
_cell.angle_gamma   90.00
#
_symmetry.space_group_name_H-M   'P 1'
#
loop_
_entity.id
_entity.type
_entity.pdbx_description
1 polymer ?
#
loop_
_entity_poly.entity_id
_entity_poly.type
_entity_poly.pdbx_seq_one_letter_code
_entity_poly.pdbx_strand_id
1 'polypeptide(L)'
;MVLLVGHSLGSVACWIEAGTYHDVDGVIITGLLHHLNSTSLAGVVATLYPATLDPRFANQLLNVNYAGYLTTEPGTREDDFYYEPGTDPNVLQTDEATKETATPGEFSSFAEPIADGISLQINVPVLVVVGQDDSLFCGLAATDCSSAATIQQAEAPFYAPQARLQVAVVPEAGHNINLHKTAPLWFATAKAWTSQHFAP
;
A
#
# COMPACT_ATOMS: atom_id res chain seq x y z
N MET A 1 13.34 -11.51 16.43
CA MET A 1 12.80 -10.30 15.79
C MET A 1 12.19 -10.68 14.46
N VAL A 2 10.88 -10.51 14.34
CA VAL A 2 10.09 -10.66 13.13
C VAL A 2 9.36 -9.34 12.91
N LEU A 3 9.53 -8.74 11.73
CA LEU A 3 8.82 -7.53 11.34
C LEU A 3 7.92 -7.85 10.16
N LEU A 4 6.69 -7.37 10.19
CA LEU A 4 5.82 -7.36 9.02
C LEU A 4 5.99 -6.06 8.27
N VAL A 5 6.14 -6.16 6.95
CA VAL A 5 6.23 -5.01 6.06
C VAL A 5 5.26 -5.24 4.92
N GLY A 6 4.20 -4.44 4.90
CA GLY A 6 3.14 -4.52 3.92
C GLY A 6 3.16 -3.35 2.94
N HIS A 7 2.58 -3.57 1.76
CA HIS A 7 2.28 -2.52 0.80
C HIS A 7 0.85 -2.65 0.30
N SER A 8 0.09 -1.56 0.28
CA SER A 8 -1.30 -1.54 -0.20
C SER A 8 -2.16 -2.62 0.47
N LEU A 9 -2.80 -3.51 -0.29
CA LEU A 9 -3.52 -4.68 0.25
C LEU A 9 -2.66 -5.59 1.15
N GLY A 10 -1.36 -5.68 0.90
CA GLY A 10 -0.43 -6.40 1.80
C GLY A 10 -0.29 -5.73 3.18
N SER A 11 -0.49 -4.41 3.27
CA SER A 11 -0.55 -3.70 4.55
C SER A 11 -1.82 -4.04 5.32
N VAL A 12 -2.94 -4.26 4.64
CA VAL A 12 -4.17 -4.77 5.27
C VAL A 12 -3.94 -6.16 5.86
N ALA A 13 -3.26 -7.05 5.12
CA ALA A 13 -2.87 -8.35 5.66
C ALA A 13 -1.97 -8.23 6.90
N CYS A 14 -1.06 -7.24 6.94
CA CYS A 14 -0.24 -6.96 8.12
C CYS A 14 -1.07 -6.46 9.31
N TRP A 15 -2.09 -5.62 9.09
CA TRP A 15 -3.01 -5.22 10.15
C TRP A 15 -3.78 -6.42 10.71
N ILE A 16 -4.35 -7.25 9.84
CA ILE A 16 -5.09 -8.45 10.24
C ILE A 16 -4.19 -9.38 11.07
N GLU A 17 -2.99 -9.67 10.57
CA GLU A 17 -2.07 -10.58 11.26
C GLU A 17 -1.67 -10.03 12.64
N ALA A 18 -1.15 -8.81 12.69
CA ALA A 18 -0.57 -8.27 13.91
C ALA A 18 -1.64 -7.92 14.96
N GLY A 19 -2.85 -7.56 14.50
CA GLY A 19 -4.01 -7.31 15.35
C GLY A 19 -4.70 -8.59 15.84
N THR A 20 -4.49 -9.73 15.18
CA THR A 20 -5.13 -11.02 15.55
C THR A 20 -4.20 -11.91 16.37
N TYR A 21 -2.95 -12.09 15.94
CA TYR A 21 -2.06 -13.13 16.46
C TYR A 21 -1.02 -12.59 17.45
N HIS A 22 -0.64 -11.31 17.32
CA HIS A 22 0.29 -10.63 18.23
C HIS A 22 1.64 -11.34 18.42
N ASP A 23 2.15 -12.00 17.38
CA ASP A 23 3.39 -12.78 17.38
C ASP A 23 4.52 -12.16 16.53
N VAL A 24 4.41 -10.86 16.25
CA VAL A 24 5.41 -10.05 15.54
C VAL A 24 5.96 -8.95 16.45
N ASP A 25 7.19 -8.51 16.21
CA ASP A 25 7.86 -7.51 17.06
C ASP A 25 7.57 -6.06 16.63
N GLY A 26 7.13 -5.85 15.39
CA GLY A 26 6.81 -4.53 14.83
C GLY A 26 6.21 -4.62 13.43
N VAL A 27 5.52 -3.57 13.01
CA VAL A 27 4.80 -3.52 11.74
C VAL A 27 5.16 -2.24 10.97
N ILE A 28 5.45 -2.38 9.68
CA ILE A 28 5.61 -1.26 8.76
C ILE A 28 4.53 -1.34 7.69
N ILE A 29 3.68 -0.34 7.66
CA ILE A 29 2.55 -0.18 6.76
C ILE A 29 2.93 0.81 5.68
N THR A 30 2.84 0.41 4.41
CA THR A 30 3.07 1.32 3.30
C THR A 30 1.88 1.42 2.35
N GLY A 31 1.64 2.62 1.82
CA GLY A 31 0.54 2.87 0.88
C GLY A 31 -0.84 2.47 1.44
N LEU A 32 -1.11 2.75 2.72
CA LEU A 32 -2.40 2.46 3.35
C LEU A 32 -2.64 3.47 4.48
N LEU A 33 -3.83 4.09 4.46
CA LEU A 33 -4.38 4.95 5.51
C LEU A 33 -5.87 4.60 5.72
N HIS A 34 -6.49 5.06 6.79
CA HIS A 34 -7.91 4.77 7.07
C HIS A 34 -8.88 5.63 6.24
N HIS A 35 -8.42 6.77 5.70
CA HIS A 35 -9.23 7.64 4.85
C HIS A 35 -8.74 7.62 3.41
N LEU A 36 -9.55 7.03 2.53
CA LEU A 36 -9.25 6.82 1.11
C LEU A 36 -10.02 7.76 0.19
N ASN A 37 -9.47 7.99 -1.00
CA ASN A 37 -10.12 8.70 -2.09
C ASN A 37 -10.99 7.73 -2.90
N SER A 38 -12.31 7.79 -2.69
CA SER A 38 -13.25 6.86 -3.33
C SER A 38 -13.32 7.02 -4.85
N THR A 39 -13.06 8.21 -5.38
CA THR A 39 -13.04 8.45 -6.83
C THR A 39 -11.83 7.78 -7.46
N SER A 40 -10.64 7.96 -6.88
CA SER A 40 -9.41 7.31 -7.36
C SER A 40 -9.53 5.79 -7.25
N LEU A 41 -10.04 5.27 -6.13
CA LEU A 41 -10.28 3.84 -5.96
C LEU A 41 -11.26 3.29 -7.00
N ALA A 42 -12.35 4.02 -7.30
CA ALA A 42 -13.29 3.63 -8.34
C ALA A 42 -12.65 3.63 -9.73
N GLY A 43 -11.69 4.54 -9.98
CA GLY A 43 -10.83 4.54 -11.18
C GLY A 43 -10.07 3.22 -11.31
N VAL A 44 -9.30 2.84 -10.29
CA VAL A 44 -8.55 1.57 -10.28
C VAL A 44 -9.47 0.37 -10.47
N VAL A 45 -10.61 0.34 -9.78
CA VAL A 45 -11.58 -0.77 -9.93
C VAL A 45 -12.11 -0.86 -11.37
N ALA A 46 -12.28 0.27 -12.05
CA ALA A 46 -12.73 0.32 -13.44
C ALA A 46 -11.67 -0.18 -14.44
N THR A 47 -10.39 -0.17 -14.08
CA THR A 47 -9.28 -0.72 -14.90
C THR A 47 -8.99 -2.19 -14.61
N LEU A 48 -9.64 -2.80 -13.62
CA LEU A 48 -9.48 -4.23 -13.34
C LEU A 48 -10.25 -5.08 -14.36
N TYR A 49 -9.57 -6.06 -14.94
CA TYR A 49 -10.15 -6.98 -15.92
C TYR A 49 -9.59 -8.40 -15.79
N PRO A 50 -10.24 -9.42 -16.39
CA PRO A 50 -9.80 -10.80 -16.30
C PRO A 50 -8.37 -10.98 -16.81
N ALA A 51 -7.48 -11.51 -15.97
CA ALA A 51 -6.08 -11.77 -16.30
C ALA A 51 -5.92 -12.66 -17.54
N THR A 52 -6.89 -13.55 -17.79
CA THR A 52 -6.95 -14.41 -18.97
C THR A 52 -6.99 -13.66 -20.31
N LEU A 53 -7.38 -12.37 -20.29
CA LEU A 53 -7.45 -11.48 -21.44
C LEU A 53 -6.20 -10.59 -21.59
N ASP A 54 -5.24 -10.70 -20.67
CA ASP A 54 -4.02 -9.89 -20.71
C ASP A 54 -2.91 -10.54 -21.55
N PRO A 55 -2.27 -9.79 -22.46
CA PRO A 55 -1.14 -10.28 -23.25
C PRO A 55 -0.02 -10.89 -22.41
N ARG A 56 0.20 -10.38 -21.19
CA ARG A 56 1.19 -10.92 -20.25
C ARG A 56 0.89 -12.37 -19.87
N PHE A 57 -0.38 -12.74 -19.77
CA PHE A 57 -0.82 -14.07 -19.33
C PHE A 57 -1.38 -14.93 -20.49
N ALA A 58 -1.16 -14.50 -21.75
CA ALA A 58 -1.75 -15.11 -22.95
C ALA A 58 -1.25 -16.54 -23.27
N ASN A 59 -0.25 -17.08 -22.57
CA ASN A 59 0.19 -18.46 -22.76
C ASN A 59 -0.94 -19.43 -22.33
N GLN A 60 -1.48 -20.18 -23.28
CA GLN A 60 -2.70 -21.00 -23.13
C GLN A 60 -2.65 -22.02 -21.96
N LEU A 61 -1.47 -22.57 -21.64
CA LEU A 61 -1.33 -23.51 -20.52
C LEU A 61 -1.32 -22.80 -19.15
N LEU A 62 -0.87 -21.55 -19.11
CA LEU A 62 -0.90 -20.72 -17.91
C LEU A 62 -2.25 -20.01 -17.75
N ASN A 63 -2.93 -19.72 -18.87
CA ASN A 63 -4.19 -18.98 -18.90
C ASN A 63 -5.30 -19.65 -18.07
N VAL A 64 -5.41 -20.97 -18.10
CA VAL A 64 -6.34 -21.72 -17.21
C VAL A 64 -6.03 -21.55 -15.72
N ASN A 65 -4.77 -21.33 -15.33
CA ASN A 65 -4.41 -21.06 -13.93
C ASN A 65 -4.84 -19.67 -13.47
N TYR A 66 -5.17 -18.77 -14.40
CA TYR A 66 -5.62 -17.41 -14.14
C TYR A 66 -7.13 -17.23 -14.30
N ALA A 67 -7.90 -18.31 -14.50
CA ALA A 67 -9.35 -18.22 -14.56
C ALA A 67 -9.92 -17.67 -13.24
N GLY A 68 -10.64 -16.54 -13.31
CA GLY A 68 -11.20 -15.85 -12.15
C GLY A 68 -10.24 -14.86 -11.46
N TYR A 69 -8.98 -14.78 -11.89
CA TYR A 69 -8.05 -13.75 -11.46
C TYR A 69 -8.24 -12.46 -12.27
N LEU A 70 -7.93 -11.34 -11.63
CA LEU A 70 -7.95 -10.00 -12.20
C LEU A 70 -6.53 -9.44 -12.32
N THR A 71 -6.34 -8.50 -13.22
CA THR A 71 -5.17 -7.62 -13.33
C THR A 71 -5.64 -6.24 -13.79
N THR A 72 -4.78 -5.24 -13.75
CA THR A 72 -5.06 -3.93 -14.38
C THR A 72 -4.96 -4.01 -15.90
N GLU A 73 -5.79 -3.27 -16.62
CA GLU A 73 -5.71 -3.09 -18.07
C GLU A 73 -4.33 -2.56 -18.51
N PRO A 74 -3.84 -2.92 -19.72
CA PRO A 74 -2.55 -2.47 -20.20
C PRO A 74 -2.43 -0.94 -20.25
N GLY A 75 -1.43 -0.41 -19.53
CA GLY A 75 -1.08 1.00 -19.57
C GLY A 75 -1.86 1.90 -18.60
N THR A 76 -2.71 1.33 -17.73
CA THR A 76 -3.45 2.14 -16.74
C THR A 76 -2.69 2.35 -15.44
N ARG A 77 -1.66 1.52 -15.16
CA ARG A 77 -0.97 1.51 -13.87
C ARG A 77 -0.33 2.85 -13.51
N GLU A 78 0.11 3.61 -14.51
CA GLU A 78 0.65 4.96 -14.33
C GLU A 78 -0.37 5.87 -13.63
N ASP A 79 -1.56 6.02 -14.21
CA ASP A 79 -2.65 6.84 -13.64
C ASP A 79 -3.19 6.24 -12.34
N ASP A 80 -3.22 4.91 -12.23
CA ASP A 80 -3.77 4.20 -11.08
C ASP A 80 -2.88 4.33 -9.82
N PHE A 81 -1.54 4.36 -9.97
CA PHE A 81 -0.62 4.17 -8.84
C PHE A 81 0.57 5.13 -8.76
N TYR A 82 0.83 5.95 -9.77
CA TYR A 82 2.04 6.78 -9.82
C TYR A 82 1.76 8.27 -9.77
N TYR A 83 2.76 8.98 -9.27
CA TYR A 83 2.95 10.39 -9.55
C TYR A 83 4.00 10.51 -10.65
N GLU A 84 3.53 10.75 -11.89
CA GLU A 84 4.37 10.76 -13.10
C GLU A 84 5.64 11.62 -12.94
N PRO A 85 5.59 12.88 -12.44
CA PRO A 85 6.81 13.71 -12.35
C PRO A 85 7.91 13.07 -11.49
N GLY A 86 7.51 12.32 -10.46
CA GLY A 86 8.40 11.59 -9.55
C GLY A 86 8.92 10.25 -10.07
N THR A 87 8.57 9.85 -11.29
CA THR A 87 8.82 8.48 -11.80
C THR A 87 9.73 8.48 -13.03
N ASP A 88 10.51 7.41 -13.20
CA ASP A 88 11.26 7.14 -14.44
C ASP A 88 10.36 6.35 -15.42
N PRO A 89 10.17 6.79 -16.67
CA PRO A 89 9.33 6.08 -17.64
C PRO A 89 9.73 4.61 -17.86
N ASN A 90 11.01 4.26 -17.72
CA ASN A 90 11.44 2.87 -17.85
C ASN A 90 10.95 2.01 -16.68
N VAL A 91 10.76 2.60 -15.50
CA VAL A 91 10.18 1.92 -14.34
C VAL A 91 8.69 1.66 -14.57
N LEU A 92 7.94 2.62 -15.12
CA LEU A 92 6.54 2.41 -15.50
C LEU A 92 6.39 1.26 -16.50
N GLN A 93 7.21 1.26 -17.55
CA GLN A 93 7.21 0.18 -18.53
C GLN A 93 7.56 -1.17 -17.89
N THR A 94 8.52 -1.18 -16.98
CA THR A 94 8.94 -2.41 -16.29
C THR A 94 7.83 -2.92 -15.37
N ASP A 95 7.19 -2.05 -14.60
CA ASP A 95 6.07 -2.40 -13.71
C ASP A 95 4.89 -2.96 -14.50
N GLU A 96 4.48 -2.31 -15.59
CA GLU A 96 3.44 -2.83 -16.48
C GLU A 96 3.82 -4.20 -17.07
N ALA A 97 5.07 -4.33 -17.50
CA ALA A 97 5.63 -5.57 -18.02
C ALA A 97 5.99 -6.59 -16.94
N THR A 98 5.75 -6.32 -15.65
CA THR A 98 5.99 -7.22 -14.52
C THR A 98 4.80 -7.35 -13.56
N LYS A 99 3.66 -6.72 -13.87
CA LYS A 99 2.43 -6.77 -13.07
C LYS A 99 1.97 -8.19 -12.79
N GLU A 100 1.33 -8.42 -11.67
CA GLU A 100 0.79 -9.75 -11.33
C GLU A 100 -0.72 -9.69 -11.16
N THR A 101 -1.30 -10.86 -10.95
CA THR A 101 -2.73 -11.00 -10.73
C THR A 101 -3.13 -10.79 -9.28
N ALA A 102 -4.38 -10.36 -9.07
CA ALA A 102 -5.09 -10.39 -7.81
C ALA A 102 -6.39 -11.17 -7.95
N THR A 103 -7.02 -11.49 -6.83
CA THR A 103 -8.31 -12.17 -6.77
C THR A 103 -9.43 -11.17 -6.45
N PRO A 104 -10.67 -11.40 -6.94
CA PRO A 104 -11.83 -10.63 -6.50
C PRO A 104 -12.02 -10.65 -4.98
N GLY A 105 -11.63 -11.76 -4.34
CA GLY A 105 -11.69 -11.94 -2.89
C GLY A 105 -10.88 -10.88 -2.14
N GLU A 106 -9.63 -10.66 -2.53
CA GLU A 106 -8.74 -9.65 -1.93
C GLU A 106 -9.36 -8.25 -1.97
N PHE A 107 -9.96 -7.85 -3.10
CA PHE A 107 -10.63 -6.57 -3.22
C PHE A 107 -11.90 -6.49 -2.36
N SER A 108 -12.68 -7.57 -2.30
CA SER A 108 -13.92 -7.60 -1.50
C SER A 108 -13.67 -7.55 0.01
N SER A 109 -12.51 -8.05 0.47
CA SER A 109 -12.11 -8.01 1.88
C SER A 109 -11.42 -6.73 2.30
N PHE A 110 -11.11 -5.82 1.37
CA PHE A 110 -10.30 -4.63 1.66
C PHE A 110 -10.96 -3.65 2.64
N ALA A 111 -12.27 -3.42 2.49
CA ALA A 111 -12.97 -2.37 3.23
C ALA A 111 -13.23 -2.72 4.71
N GLU A 112 -13.33 -4.01 5.04
CA GLU A 112 -13.67 -4.46 6.40
C GLU A 112 -12.57 -4.10 7.41
N PRO A 113 -11.28 -4.41 7.19
CA PRO A 113 -10.17 -4.03 8.09
C PRO A 113 -9.97 -2.53 8.28
N ILE A 114 -10.44 -1.70 7.34
CA ILE A 114 -10.40 -0.24 7.47
C ILE A 114 -11.46 0.23 8.49
N ALA A 115 -12.57 -0.51 8.63
CA ALA A 115 -13.73 -0.10 9.42
C ALA A 115 -13.89 -0.88 10.73
N ASP A 116 -13.37 -2.10 10.83
CA ASP A 116 -13.57 -3.01 11.97
C ASP A 116 -12.71 -2.67 13.20
N GLY A 117 -11.70 -1.81 13.01
CA GLY A 117 -10.77 -1.39 14.07
C GLY A 117 -9.68 -2.41 14.38
N ILE A 118 -9.34 -3.33 13.47
CA ILE A 118 -8.27 -4.31 13.68
C ILE A 118 -6.89 -3.65 13.93
N SER A 119 -6.64 -2.48 13.32
CA SER A 119 -5.46 -1.64 13.56
C SER A 119 -5.32 -1.18 15.02
N LEU A 120 -6.45 -1.00 15.74
CA LEU A 120 -6.45 -0.68 17.18
C LEU A 120 -5.98 -1.86 18.04
N GLN A 121 -6.00 -3.08 17.53
CA GLN A 121 -5.56 -4.26 18.27
C GLN A 121 -4.03 -4.46 18.20
N ILE A 122 -3.33 -3.76 17.30
CA ILE A 122 -1.88 -3.88 17.17
C ILE A 122 -1.20 -3.31 18.43
N ASN A 123 -0.43 -4.15 19.12
CA ASN A 123 0.16 -3.84 20.42
C ASN A 123 1.70 -3.70 20.38
N VAL A 124 2.28 -3.62 19.18
CA VAL A 124 3.71 -3.45 18.91
C VAL A 124 3.97 -2.19 18.09
N PRO A 125 5.20 -1.64 18.07
CA PRO A 125 5.53 -0.44 17.31
C PRO A 125 5.08 -0.51 15.84
N VAL A 126 4.42 0.55 15.36
CA VAL A 126 3.95 0.71 13.98
C VAL A 126 4.60 1.91 13.33
N LEU A 127 5.12 1.73 12.12
CA LEU A 127 5.51 2.79 11.20
C LEU A 127 4.54 2.80 10.00
N VAL A 128 3.90 3.94 9.73
CA VAL A 128 3.13 4.16 8.49
C VAL A 128 3.95 5.05 7.55
N VAL A 129 4.09 4.63 6.29
CA VAL A 129 4.79 5.40 5.24
C VAL A 129 3.95 5.48 3.98
N VAL A 130 3.68 6.69 3.52
CA VAL A 130 2.91 6.91 2.28
C VAL A 130 3.60 7.92 1.37
N GLY A 131 3.28 7.84 0.07
CA GLY A 131 3.67 8.87 -0.88
C GLY A 131 2.87 10.15 -0.64
N GLN A 132 3.51 11.31 -0.78
CA GLN A 132 2.85 12.61 -0.64
C GLN A 132 1.72 12.81 -1.67
N ASP A 133 1.88 12.19 -2.84
CA ASP A 133 1.00 12.31 -4.00
C ASP A 133 0.26 10.97 -4.26
N ASP A 134 0.09 10.13 -3.24
CA ASP A 134 -0.67 8.88 -3.34
C ASP A 134 -2.15 9.18 -3.62
N SER A 135 -2.57 9.01 -4.87
CA SER A 135 -3.93 9.36 -5.32
C SER A 135 -5.04 8.56 -4.62
N LEU A 136 -4.72 7.39 -4.04
CA LEU A 136 -5.68 6.52 -3.38
C LEU A 136 -5.96 6.92 -1.94
N PHE A 137 -5.01 7.57 -1.26
CA PHE A 137 -5.15 7.93 0.15
C PHE A 137 -4.97 9.42 0.45
N CYS A 138 -4.48 10.19 -0.51
CA CYS A 138 -4.18 11.60 -0.36
C CYS A 138 -5.11 12.48 -1.19
N GLY A 139 -5.32 13.70 -0.72
CA GLY A 139 -6.00 14.77 -1.46
C GLY A 139 -7.36 15.16 -0.89
N LEU A 140 -8.14 15.88 -1.70
CA LEU A 140 -9.42 16.42 -1.26
C LEU A 140 -10.42 15.28 -0.97
N ALA A 141 -11.04 15.32 0.20
CA ALA A 141 -11.91 14.26 0.73
C ALA A 141 -11.21 12.92 1.07
N ALA A 142 -9.88 12.91 1.09
CA ALA A 142 -9.06 11.83 1.65
C ALA A 142 -8.12 12.42 2.72
N THR A 143 -7.02 11.72 3.05
CA THR A 143 -6.06 12.22 4.04
C THR A 143 -5.25 13.40 3.48
N ASP A 144 -4.96 14.39 4.34
CA ASP A 144 -3.98 15.43 4.02
C ASP A 144 -2.56 14.88 4.21
N CYS A 145 -1.93 14.48 3.10
CA CYS A 145 -0.57 13.94 3.08
C CYS A 145 0.53 15.00 2.92
N SER A 146 0.22 16.29 3.14
CA SER A 146 1.21 17.37 3.01
C SER A 146 2.36 17.27 4.02
N SER A 147 2.16 16.57 5.14
CA SER A 147 3.20 16.33 6.14
C SER A 147 2.96 15.05 6.95
N ALA A 148 4.02 14.52 7.57
CA ALA A 148 3.86 13.42 8.53
C ALA A 148 2.98 13.80 9.73
N ALA A 149 2.95 15.08 10.13
CA ALA A 149 2.15 15.55 11.26
C ALA A 149 0.64 15.52 10.97
N THR A 150 0.23 15.91 9.76
CA THR A 150 -1.19 15.88 9.35
C THR A 150 -1.69 14.44 9.25
N ILE A 151 -0.88 13.54 8.69
CA ILE A 151 -1.22 12.11 8.64
C ILE A 151 -1.23 11.50 10.05
N GLN A 152 -0.24 11.80 10.89
CA GLN A 152 -0.22 11.33 12.29
C GLN A 152 -1.51 11.74 13.02
N GLN A 153 -1.98 12.97 12.83
CA GLN A 153 -3.21 13.45 13.44
C GLN A 153 -4.44 12.69 12.93
N ALA A 154 -4.49 12.37 11.63
CA ALA A 154 -5.58 11.63 11.02
C ALA A 154 -5.59 10.14 11.43
N GLU A 155 -4.42 9.52 11.53
CA GLU A 155 -4.28 8.08 11.80
C GLU A 155 -4.28 7.73 13.30
N ALA A 156 -3.83 8.63 14.18
CA ALA A 156 -3.72 8.35 15.61
C ALA A 156 -4.99 7.76 16.28
N PRO A 157 -6.23 8.15 15.93
CA PRO A 157 -7.44 7.54 16.48
C PRO A 157 -7.63 6.05 16.15
N PHE A 158 -6.92 5.53 15.16
CA PHE A 158 -7.05 4.14 14.68
C PHE A 158 -5.95 3.22 15.21
N TYR A 159 -5.01 3.73 16.01
CA TYR A 159 -3.95 2.93 16.62
C TYR A 159 -3.95 3.12 18.13
N ALA A 160 -3.86 2.01 18.87
CA ALA A 160 -3.76 2.09 20.32
C ALA A 160 -2.42 2.70 20.75
N PRO A 161 -2.30 3.32 21.94
CA PRO A 161 -1.04 3.91 22.41
C PRO A 161 0.15 2.94 22.42
N GLN A 162 -0.10 1.64 22.60
CA GLN A 162 0.88 0.56 22.55
C GLN A 162 1.54 0.44 21.18
N ALA A 163 0.83 0.79 20.11
CA ALA A 163 1.34 0.79 18.75
C ALA A 163 2.45 1.82 18.55
N ARG A 164 2.62 2.80 19.46
CA ARG A 164 3.65 3.86 19.38
C ARG A 164 3.77 4.43 17.97
N LEU A 165 2.62 4.72 17.35
CA LEU A 165 2.50 5.07 15.94
C LEU A 165 3.50 6.16 15.56
N GLN A 166 4.31 5.88 14.54
CA GLN A 166 5.15 6.84 13.84
C GLN A 166 4.74 6.90 12.38
N VAL A 167 4.86 8.08 11.79
CA VAL A 167 4.48 8.32 10.39
C VAL A 167 5.63 8.97 9.65
N ALA A 168 5.80 8.59 8.38
CA ALA A 168 6.66 9.27 7.43
C ALA A 168 5.94 9.49 6.08
N VAL A 169 6.40 10.49 5.35
CA VAL A 169 5.89 10.83 4.02
C VAL A 169 7.05 10.85 3.04
N VAL A 170 6.86 10.22 1.87
CA VAL A 170 7.82 10.23 0.77
C VAL A 170 7.41 11.33 -0.21
N PRO A 171 8.19 12.40 -0.38
CA PRO A 171 7.84 13.48 -1.30
C PRO A 171 7.91 13.01 -2.75
N GLU A 172 7.14 13.65 -3.64
CA GLU A 172 7.11 13.36 -5.08
C GLU A 172 6.89 11.88 -5.39
N ALA A 173 6.03 11.23 -4.59
CA ALA A 173 5.74 9.82 -4.71
C ALA A 173 4.24 9.56 -4.64
N GLY A 174 3.74 8.77 -5.59
CA GLY A 174 2.40 8.21 -5.59
C GLY A 174 2.28 6.97 -4.70
N HIS A 175 1.33 6.10 -5.06
CA HIS A 175 1.03 4.88 -4.31
C HIS A 175 2.23 3.92 -4.27
N ASN A 176 2.86 3.66 -5.42
CA ASN A 176 4.01 2.74 -5.53
C ASN A 176 5.32 3.38 -5.03
N ILE A 177 5.43 3.67 -3.73
CA ILE A 177 6.58 4.39 -3.14
C ILE A 177 7.94 3.71 -3.35
N ASN A 178 7.97 2.40 -3.60
CA ASN A 178 9.19 1.65 -3.90
C ASN A 178 9.77 1.97 -5.29
N LEU A 179 8.96 2.52 -6.18
CA LEU A 179 9.25 2.65 -7.61
C LEU A 179 9.39 4.12 -8.06
N HIS A 180 9.26 5.07 -7.14
CA HIS A 180 9.51 6.50 -7.40
C HIS A 180 10.99 6.84 -7.19
N LYS A 181 11.45 7.95 -7.80
CA LYS A 181 12.85 8.43 -7.71
C LYS A 181 13.29 8.69 -6.25
N THR A 182 12.34 9.04 -5.39
CA THR A 182 12.54 9.32 -3.96
C THR A 182 12.45 8.09 -3.06
N ALA A 183 12.26 6.88 -3.62
CA ALA A 183 12.23 5.61 -2.87
C ALA A 183 13.41 5.42 -1.88
N PRO A 184 14.66 5.86 -2.16
CA PRO A 184 15.74 5.77 -1.18
C PRO A 184 15.43 6.43 0.18
N LEU A 185 14.59 7.48 0.22
CA LEU A 185 14.16 8.13 1.47
C LEU A 185 13.30 7.20 2.33
N TRP A 186 12.39 6.47 1.70
CA TRP A 186 11.57 5.48 2.39
C TRP A 186 12.43 4.33 2.93
N PHE A 187 13.34 3.77 2.12
CA PHE A 187 14.23 2.71 2.59
C PHE A 187 15.12 3.16 3.77
N ALA A 188 15.62 4.39 3.74
CA ALA A 188 16.38 4.97 4.84
C ALA A 188 15.52 5.12 6.10
N THR A 189 14.27 5.58 5.95
CA THR A 189 13.31 5.71 7.05
C THR A 189 13.02 4.36 7.71
N ALA A 190 12.69 3.33 6.92
CA ALA A 190 12.40 1.98 7.43
C ALA A 190 13.59 1.41 8.22
N LYS A 191 14.81 1.59 7.69
CA LYS A 191 16.05 1.15 8.34
C LYS A 191 16.31 1.90 9.66
N ALA A 192 16.11 3.22 9.67
CA ALA A 192 16.32 4.05 10.85
C ALA A 192 15.33 3.68 11.96
N TRP A 193 14.05 3.55 11.60
CA TRP A 193 12.98 3.11 12.51
C TRP A 193 13.29 1.73 13.12
N THR A 194 13.64 0.76 12.26
CA THR A 194 14.00 -0.59 12.72
C THR A 194 15.18 -0.55 13.70
N SER A 195 16.21 0.23 13.40
CA SER A 195 17.39 0.36 14.27
C SER A 195 17.05 1.03 15.60
N GLN A 196 16.18 2.04 15.60
CA GLN A 196 15.76 2.74 16.82
C GLN A 196 14.97 1.83 17.77
N HIS A 197 14.17 0.92 17.23
CA HIS A 197 13.26 0.09 18.03
C HIS A 197 13.83 -1.28 18.40
N PHE A 198 14.75 -1.83 17.60
CA PHE A 198 15.14 -3.23 17.71
C PHE A 198 16.63 -3.51 17.48
N ALA A 199 17.48 -2.48 17.43
CA ALA A 199 18.93 -2.71 17.49
C ALA A 199 19.29 -3.45 18.80
N PRO A 200 20.27 -4.38 18.76
CA PRO A 200 20.71 -5.13 19.92
C PRO A 200 21.33 -4.25 21.02
#